data_AF-A0A7C4DP00-F1
#
_entry.id   AF-A0A7C4DP00-F1
#
_cell.length_a   1.000
_cell.length_b   1.000
_cell.length_c   1.000
_cell.angle_alpha   90.00
_cell.angle_beta   90.00
_cell.angle_gamma   90.00
#
_symmetry.space_group_name_H-M   'P 1'
#
loop_
_entity.id
_entity.type
_entity.pdbx_description
1 polymer ?
#
loop_
_entity_poly.entity_id
_entity_poly.type
_entity_poly.pdbx_seq_one_letter_code
_entity_poly.pdbx_strand_id
1 'polypeptide(L)'
;MFASVPSASARVFWRWRATADSARALEAGGGRIVYTTEATINAGRGRLTVAAFDGSLPEVVARLRRVFDGATLSYAGGTLALGQSRAGGRVVRLAAAELGAPGRTLVFSLEQSEAEAEASRRPPPAAALKDLPPYPGSEPLFLAQDERSALGVAVARTAAAPAEVHRFYQGALAAAGWTPALPAGAFEPPSLRLYVRQERMCAVLVEPPDAEGRRRITVLHKERGIAY
;
A
#
# COMPACT_ATOMS: atom_id res chain seq x y z
N MET A 1 -11.68 40.57 -57.01
CA MET A 1 -11.15 39.19 -56.92
C MET A 1 -10.44 39.10 -55.57
N PHE A 2 -11.12 38.58 -54.53
CA PHE A 2 -10.61 38.55 -53.15
C PHE A 2 -10.07 37.17 -52.84
N ALA A 3 -8.81 37.10 -52.39
CA ALA A 3 -8.12 35.87 -52.03
C ALA A 3 -8.74 35.25 -50.76
N SER A 4 -9.11 33.98 -50.84
CA SER A 4 -9.53 33.17 -49.69
C SER A 4 -8.33 32.87 -48.81
N VAL A 5 -8.39 33.24 -47.53
CA VAL A 5 -7.39 32.83 -46.53
C VAL A 5 -7.69 31.38 -46.13
N PRO A 6 -6.74 30.44 -46.21
CA PRO A 6 -6.95 29.08 -45.75
C PRO A 6 -7.04 29.05 -44.22
N SER A 7 -8.14 28.51 -43.67
CA SER A 7 -8.26 28.23 -42.25
C SER A 7 -7.48 26.95 -41.91
N ALA A 8 -6.38 27.06 -41.21
CA ALA A 8 -5.69 25.91 -40.64
C ALA A 8 -6.39 25.49 -39.33
N SER A 9 -7.12 24.37 -39.36
CA SER A 9 -7.64 23.75 -38.13
C SER A 9 -6.53 22.94 -37.46
N ALA A 10 -5.86 23.50 -36.46
CA ALA A 10 -4.96 22.75 -35.60
C ALA A 10 -5.77 22.00 -34.54
N ARG A 11 -5.83 20.65 -34.63
CA ARG A 11 -6.23 19.83 -33.48
C ARG A 11 -5.05 19.80 -32.53
N VAL A 12 -5.07 20.65 -31.50
CA VAL A 12 -4.09 20.61 -30.42
C VAL A 12 -4.35 19.36 -29.59
N PHE A 13 -3.72 18.26 -29.95
CA PHE A 13 -3.60 17.11 -29.06
C PHE A 13 -2.57 17.49 -28.00
N TRP A 14 -3.03 18.09 -26.90
CA TRP A 14 -2.21 18.13 -25.70
C TRP A 14 -1.98 16.68 -25.29
N ARG A 15 -0.81 16.15 -25.64
CA ARG A 15 -0.29 14.90 -25.09
C ARG A 15 0.08 15.21 -23.63
N TRP A 16 -0.95 15.39 -22.81
CA TRP A 16 -0.80 15.50 -21.36
C TRP A 16 0.00 14.28 -20.95
N ARG A 17 1.19 14.52 -20.38
CA ARG A 17 1.99 13.43 -19.84
C ARG A 17 1.17 12.85 -18.70
N ALA A 18 0.53 11.71 -18.94
CA ALA A 18 -0.27 10.96 -17.98
C ALA A 18 0.50 10.68 -16.68
N THR A 19 1.82 10.84 -16.71
CA THR A 19 2.71 10.75 -15.56
C THR A 19 2.52 11.83 -14.49
N ALA A 20 1.80 12.93 -14.75
CA ALA A 20 1.53 13.97 -13.74
C ALA A 20 0.27 13.72 -12.88
N ASP A 21 -0.63 12.82 -13.32
CA ASP A 21 -1.83 12.42 -12.56
C ASP A 21 -2.00 10.90 -12.70
N SER A 22 -1.47 10.19 -11.73
CA SER A 22 -1.44 8.72 -11.77
C SER A 22 -2.83 8.09 -11.81
N ALA A 23 -3.86 8.73 -11.24
CA ALA A 23 -5.23 8.21 -11.29
C ALA A 23 -5.76 8.20 -12.73
N ARG A 24 -5.58 9.31 -13.46
CA ARG A 24 -5.97 9.39 -14.88
C ARG A 24 -5.18 8.42 -15.75
N ALA A 25 -3.90 8.22 -15.47
CA ALA A 25 -3.09 7.22 -16.17
C ALA A 25 -3.62 5.80 -15.99
N LEU A 26 -4.05 5.45 -14.77
CA LEU A 26 -4.68 4.15 -14.50
C LEU A 26 -5.99 3.99 -15.27
N GLU A 27 -6.84 5.01 -15.28
CA GLU A 27 -8.10 5.00 -16.04
C GLU A 27 -7.87 4.87 -17.55
N ALA A 28 -6.92 5.63 -18.10
CA ALA A 28 -6.51 5.54 -19.51
C ALA A 28 -5.94 4.15 -19.86
N GLY A 29 -5.38 3.44 -18.87
CA GLY A 29 -4.93 2.05 -19.00
C GLY A 29 -6.07 1.02 -19.02
N GLY A 30 -7.32 1.45 -18.81
CA GLY A 30 -8.50 0.59 -18.66
C GLY A 30 -8.80 0.19 -17.22
N GLY A 31 -8.21 0.87 -16.23
CA GLY A 31 -8.48 0.64 -14.83
C GLY A 31 -9.73 1.39 -14.36
N ARG A 32 -10.43 0.84 -13.37
CA ARG A 32 -11.48 1.53 -12.63
C ARG A 32 -10.97 1.89 -11.25
N ILE A 33 -10.94 3.17 -10.91
CA ILE A 33 -10.55 3.61 -9.56
C ILE A 33 -11.57 3.07 -8.55
N VAL A 34 -11.08 2.31 -7.58
CA VAL A 34 -11.90 1.74 -6.49
C VAL A 34 -11.61 2.38 -5.14
N TYR A 35 -10.44 3.02 -5.01
CA TYR A 35 -10.05 3.70 -3.78
C TYR A 35 -9.07 4.83 -4.06
N THR A 36 -9.20 5.93 -3.32
CA THR A 36 -8.22 7.02 -3.29
C THR A 36 -8.17 7.60 -1.89
N THR A 37 -6.96 7.84 -1.40
CA THR A 37 -6.73 8.47 -0.10
C THR A 37 -5.38 9.19 -0.09
N GLU A 38 -5.23 10.15 0.83
CA GLU A 38 -3.92 10.61 1.25
C GLU A 38 -3.36 9.59 2.25
N ALA A 39 -2.10 9.23 2.06
CA ALA A 39 -1.40 8.25 2.87
C ALA A 39 -0.03 8.79 3.28
N THR A 40 0.35 8.48 4.52
CA THR A 40 1.72 8.67 4.99
C THR A 40 2.40 7.32 5.02
N ILE A 41 3.52 7.16 4.31
CA ILE A 41 4.40 5.99 4.37
C ILE A 41 5.73 6.40 4.97
N ASN A 42 6.06 5.83 6.11
CA ASN A 42 7.15 6.22 6.99
C ASN A 42 7.02 7.70 7.32
N ALA A 43 7.94 8.53 6.85
CA ALA A 43 7.87 9.99 6.98
C ALA A 43 7.35 10.71 5.72
N GLY A 44 7.07 9.98 4.65
CA GLY A 44 6.71 10.55 3.35
C GLY A 44 5.20 10.52 3.09
N ARG A 45 4.61 11.68 2.81
CA ARG A 45 3.20 11.83 2.41
C ARG A 45 3.00 11.61 0.92
N GLY A 46 1.81 11.15 0.54
CA GLY A 46 1.46 10.95 -0.85
C GLY A 46 0.02 10.55 -1.06
N ARG A 47 -0.39 10.55 -2.33
CA ARG A 47 -1.70 10.10 -2.75
C ARG A 47 -1.64 8.63 -3.13
N LEU A 48 -2.36 7.77 -2.41
CA LEU A 48 -2.53 6.37 -2.75
C LEU A 48 -3.84 6.20 -3.55
N THR A 49 -3.71 5.62 -4.73
CA THR A 49 -4.84 5.28 -5.60
C THR A 49 -4.83 3.78 -5.86
N VAL A 50 -6.00 3.14 -5.74
CA VAL A 50 -6.18 1.73 -6.08
C VAL A 50 -7.15 1.63 -7.24
N ALA A 51 -6.76 0.91 -8.28
CA ALA A 51 -7.57 0.65 -9.46
C ALA A 51 -7.74 -0.85 -9.67
N ALA A 52 -8.94 -1.26 -10.04
CA ALA A 52 -9.24 -2.61 -10.49
C ALA A 52 -9.17 -2.68 -12.01
N PHE A 53 -8.51 -3.71 -12.52
CA PHE A 53 -8.41 -4.01 -13.95
C PHE A 53 -9.00 -5.39 -14.22
N ASP A 54 -9.79 -5.47 -15.29
CA ASP A 54 -10.13 -6.74 -15.91
C ASP A 54 -8.98 -7.14 -16.85
N GLY A 55 -8.43 -8.32 -16.60
CA GLY A 55 -7.24 -8.84 -17.27
C GLY A 55 -6.25 -9.46 -16.30
N SER A 56 -5.46 -10.39 -16.83
CA SER A 56 -4.35 -10.98 -16.11
C SER A 56 -3.23 -9.97 -15.84
N LEU A 57 -2.41 -10.23 -14.83
CA LEU A 57 -1.29 -9.38 -14.44
C LEU A 57 -0.35 -9.08 -15.62
N PRO A 58 0.05 -10.03 -16.48
CA PRO A 58 0.88 -9.74 -17.64
C PRO A 58 0.23 -8.73 -18.61
N GLU A 59 -1.07 -8.90 -18.90
CA GLU A 59 -1.81 -8.01 -19.80
C GLU A 59 -1.94 -6.61 -19.21
N VAL A 60 -2.22 -6.51 -17.92
CA VAL A 60 -2.33 -5.24 -17.20
C VAL A 60 -0.98 -4.55 -17.13
N VAL A 61 0.12 -5.25 -16.82
CA VAL A 61 1.48 -4.70 -16.87
C VAL A 61 1.82 -4.16 -18.27
N ALA A 62 1.44 -4.87 -19.33
CA ALA A 62 1.66 -4.42 -20.71
C ALA A 62 0.83 -3.16 -21.07
N ARG A 63 -0.37 -3.00 -20.50
CA ARG A 63 -1.17 -1.75 -20.61
C ARG A 63 -0.51 -0.62 -19.82
N LEU A 64 -0.11 -0.87 -18.57
CA LEU A 64 0.54 0.11 -17.69
C LEU A 64 1.84 0.66 -18.29
N ARG A 65 2.68 -0.18 -18.90
CA ARG A 65 3.90 0.25 -19.59
C ARG A 65 3.66 1.24 -20.74
N ARG A 66 2.48 1.21 -21.36
CA ARG A 66 2.11 2.13 -22.45
C ARG A 66 1.61 3.48 -21.95
N VAL A 67 0.93 3.51 -20.80
CA VAL A 67 0.35 4.74 -20.25
C VAL A 67 1.30 5.48 -19.32
N PHE A 68 2.16 4.75 -18.59
CA PHE A 68 3.24 5.32 -17.81
C PHE A 68 4.52 5.36 -18.65
N ASP A 69 4.61 6.37 -19.52
CA ASP A 69 5.78 6.61 -20.36
C ASP A 69 7.07 6.72 -19.52
N GLY A 70 8.13 6.04 -19.93
CA GLY A 70 9.40 5.96 -19.19
C GLY A 70 9.36 5.19 -17.86
N ALA A 71 8.26 4.52 -17.51
CA ALA A 71 8.20 3.75 -16.27
C ALA A 71 8.94 2.42 -16.38
N THR A 72 9.76 2.13 -15.38
CA THR A 72 10.35 0.80 -15.20
C THR A 72 9.34 -0.05 -14.43
N LEU A 73 8.54 -0.86 -15.12
CA LEU A 73 7.74 -1.92 -14.49
C LEU A 73 8.47 -3.26 -14.63
N SER A 74 8.95 -3.77 -13.50
CA SER A 74 9.57 -5.07 -13.37
C SER A 74 8.50 -6.12 -13.06
N TYR A 75 8.41 -7.11 -13.94
CA TYR A 75 7.57 -8.29 -13.76
C TYR A 75 8.39 -9.49 -14.24
N ALA A 76 8.69 -10.42 -13.33
CA ALA A 76 9.54 -11.59 -13.58
C ALA A 76 8.74 -12.91 -13.49
N GLY A 77 7.41 -12.83 -13.55
CA GLY A 77 6.51 -13.95 -13.26
C GLY A 77 5.97 -13.92 -11.83
N GLY A 78 4.86 -14.62 -11.59
CA GLY A 78 4.17 -14.69 -10.29
C GLY A 78 2.94 -13.78 -10.20
N THR A 79 2.55 -13.42 -8.98
CA THR A 79 1.30 -12.69 -8.69
C THR A 79 1.52 -11.21 -8.37
N LEU A 80 2.74 -10.69 -8.53
CA LEU A 80 3.11 -9.31 -8.23
C LEU A 80 4.04 -8.73 -9.29
N ALA A 81 3.76 -7.49 -9.70
CA ALA A 81 4.65 -6.65 -10.47
C ALA A 81 4.86 -5.33 -9.74
N LEU A 82 6.08 -4.80 -9.80
CA LEU A 82 6.45 -3.54 -9.17
C LEU A 82 7.01 -2.60 -10.22
N GLY A 83 6.75 -1.31 -10.09
CA GLY A 83 7.38 -0.34 -10.97
C GLY A 83 7.43 1.06 -10.41
N GLN A 84 8.16 1.91 -11.13
CA GLN A 84 8.28 3.31 -10.80
C GLN A 84 8.32 4.15 -12.08
N SER A 85 7.64 5.29 -12.04
CA SER A 85 7.76 6.37 -13.02
C SER A 85 8.20 7.65 -12.31
N ARG A 86 8.92 8.52 -13.02
CA ARG A 86 9.28 9.86 -12.56
C ARG A 86 8.94 10.85 -13.65
N ALA A 87 8.15 11.87 -13.33
CA ALA A 87 7.88 12.97 -14.23
C ALA A 87 7.39 14.21 -13.47
N GLY A 88 7.78 15.40 -13.94
CA GLY A 88 7.27 16.66 -13.40
C GLY A 88 7.52 16.86 -11.91
N GLY A 89 8.66 16.37 -11.38
CA GLY A 89 8.99 16.46 -9.95
C GLY A 89 8.18 15.52 -9.05
N ARG A 90 7.47 14.56 -9.65
CA ARG A 90 6.67 13.54 -8.96
C ARG A 90 7.29 12.16 -9.18
N VAL A 91 7.21 11.34 -8.15
CA VAL A 91 7.55 9.92 -8.19
C VAL A 91 6.26 9.12 -8.04
N VAL A 92 5.98 8.26 -9.02
CA VAL A 92 4.84 7.34 -8.98
C VAL A 92 5.39 5.93 -8.80
N ARG A 93 5.05 5.28 -7.69
CA ARG A 93 5.37 3.86 -7.44
C ARG A 93 4.13 3.02 -7.67
N LEU A 94 4.28 1.96 -8.44
CA LEU A 94 3.20 1.05 -8.83
C LEU A 94 3.46 -0.33 -8.22
N ALA A 95 2.42 -0.93 -7.66
CA ALA A 95 2.35 -2.35 -7.35
C ALA A 95 1.10 -2.93 -8.00
N ALA A 96 1.24 -3.91 -8.88
CA ALA A 96 0.13 -4.60 -9.52
C ALA A 96 0.10 -6.05 -9.06
N ALA A 97 -1.04 -6.54 -8.59
CA ALA A 97 -1.16 -7.88 -8.04
C ALA A 97 -2.47 -8.56 -8.46
N GLU A 98 -2.39 -9.85 -8.75
CA GLU A 98 -3.55 -10.74 -8.86
C GLU A 98 -3.91 -11.27 -7.46
N LEU A 99 -5.02 -10.77 -6.89
CA LEU A 99 -5.47 -11.18 -5.57
C LEU A 99 -6.65 -12.16 -5.70
N GLY A 100 -6.35 -13.46 -5.61
CA GLY A 100 -7.34 -14.52 -5.36
C GLY A 100 -8.34 -14.83 -6.48
N ALA A 101 -8.36 -14.06 -7.57
CA ALA A 101 -9.22 -14.30 -8.73
C ALA A 101 -8.40 -14.19 -10.03
N PRO A 102 -8.23 -15.30 -10.78
CA PRO A 102 -7.59 -15.26 -12.09
C PRO A 102 -8.27 -14.24 -13.02
N GLY A 103 -7.47 -13.51 -13.80
CA GLY A 103 -7.99 -12.54 -14.76
C GLY A 103 -8.48 -11.23 -14.14
N ARG A 104 -8.19 -10.96 -12.87
CA ARG A 104 -8.41 -9.65 -12.23
C ARG A 104 -7.15 -9.17 -11.53
N THR A 105 -6.75 -7.95 -11.86
CA THR A 105 -5.55 -7.33 -11.29
C THR A 105 -5.94 -6.08 -10.52
N LEU A 106 -5.41 -5.95 -9.30
CA LEU A 106 -5.44 -4.70 -8.55
C LEU A 106 -4.12 -3.96 -8.75
N VAL A 107 -4.20 -2.66 -9.00
CA VAL A 107 -3.04 -1.79 -9.15
C VAL A 107 -3.10 -0.71 -8.09
N PHE A 108 -2.07 -0.67 -7.26
CA PHE A 108 -1.81 0.35 -6.27
C PHE A 108 -0.82 1.35 -6.87
N SER A 109 -1.17 2.63 -6.86
CA SER A 109 -0.32 3.73 -7.29
C SER A 109 -0.13 4.69 -6.13
N LEU A 110 1.12 4.90 -5.75
CA LEU A 110 1.51 5.89 -4.76
C LEU A 110 2.25 7.03 -5.46
N GLU A 111 1.64 8.21 -5.43
CA GLU A 111 2.19 9.41 -6.02
C GLU A 111 2.69 10.36 -4.93
N GLN A 112 3.95 10.82 -5.09
CA GLN A 112 4.64 11.67 -4.12
C GLN A 112 5.46 12.74 -4.83
N SER A 113 5.78 13.82 -4.14
CA SER A 113 6.91 14.67 -4.55
C SER A 113 8.22 13.89 -4.39
N GLU A 114 9.30 14.33 -5.03
CA GLU A 114 10.62 13.70 -4.87
C GLU A 114 11.10 13.69 -3.42
N ALA A 115 10.92 14.80 -2.69
CA ALA A 115 11.29 14.90 -1.28
C ALA A 115 10.52 13.91 -0.39
N GLU A 116 9.21 13.77 -0.61
CA GLU A 116 8.36 12.84 0.13
C GLU A 116 8.67 11.38 -0.22
N ALA A 117 8.98 11.11 -1.49
CA ALA A 117 9.40 9.78 -1.94
C ALA A 117 10.70 9.37 -1.26
N GLU A 118 11.68 10.27 -1.15
CA GLU A 118 12.94 10.01 -0.43
C GLU A 118 12.70 9.84 1.08
N ALA A 119 11.87 10.70 1.67
CA ALA A 119 11.50 10.57 3.08
C ALA A 119 10.84 9.22 3.38
N SER A 120 10.01 8.69 2.47
CA SER A 120 9.34 7.40 2.64
C SER A 120 10.26 6.18 2.53
N ARG A 121 11.48 6.31 1.99
CA ARG A 121 12.44 5.20 1.85
C ARG A 121 13.20 4.93 3.13
N ARG A 122 13.31 5.93 4.01
CA ARG A 122 13.98 5.80 5.29
C ARG A 122 13.08 5.04 6.27
N PRO A 123 13.63 4.16 7.12
CA PRO A 123 12.87 3.55 8.20
C PRO A 123 12.17 4.61 9.06
N PRO A 124 10.96 4.35 9.57
CA PRO A 124 10.29 5.31 10.42
C PRO A 124 11.03 5.42 11.76
N PRO A 125 11.05 6.59 12.41
CA PRO A 125 11.73 6.79 13.69
C PRO A 125 11.11 5.94 14.81
N ALA A 126 9.83 5.57 14.68
CA ALA A 126 9.14 4.66 15.57
C ALA A 126 8.11 3.83 14.79
N ALA A 127 7.89 2.57 15.19
CA ALA A 127 6.83 1.71 14.68
C ALA A 127 5.56 1.83 15.54
N ALA A 128 5.21 3.05 15.95
CA ALA A 128 4.08 3.29 16.84
C ALA A 128 2.83 3.65 16.02
N LEU A 129 1.81 2.83 16.13
CA LEU A 129 0.45 3.20 15.73
C LEU A 129 -0.23 3.91 16.89
N LYS A 130 -1.16 4.80 16.58
CA LYS A 130 -2.00 5.47 17.60
C LYS A 130 -2.66 4.41 18.48
N ASP A 131 -2.60 4.62 19.79
CA ASP A 131 -3.16 3.74 20.84
C ASP A 131 -2.54 2.33 20.93
N LEU A 132 -1.45 2.04 20.21
CA LEU A 132 -0.82 0.72 20.18
C LEU A 132 0.69 0.82 20.45
N PRO A 133 1.19 0.19 21.53
CA PRO A 133 2.61 0.25 21.83
C PRO A 133 3.41 -0.61 20.85
N PRO A 134 4.61 -0.17 20.42
CA PRO A 134 5.52 -1.02 19.68
C PRO A 134 6.05 -2.15 20.57
N TYR A 135 6.49 -3.25 19.96
CA TYR A 135 7.16 -4.31 20.70
C TYR A 135 8.51 -3.82 21.25
N PRO A 136 8.82 -4.01 22.55
CA PRO A 136 10.04 -3.51 23.16
C PRO A 136 11.30 -4.05 22.48
N GLY A 137 12.25 -3.16 22.19
CA GLY A 137 13.52 -3.52 21.54
C GLY A 137 13.39 -3.94 20.07
N SER A 138 12.23 -3.77 19.43
CA SER A 138 12.08 -4.02 18.00
C SER A 138 12.61 -2.86 17.14
N GLU A 139 13.15 -3.21 15.97
CA GLU A 139 13.63 -2.27 14.96
C GLU A 139 12.47 -1.88 14.03
N PRO A 140 12.09 -0.60 13.93
CA PRO A 140 11.03 -0.17 13.02
C PRO A 140 11.47 -0.29 11.56
N LEU A 141 10.65 -0.96 10.72
CA LEU A 141 10.95 -1.14 9.30
C LEU A 141 10.00 -0.33 8.40
N PHE A 142 8.72 -0.28 8.77
CA PHE A 142 7.68 0.32 7.94
C PHE A 142 6.54 0.85 8.80
N LEU A 143 5.97 1.98 8.39
CA LEU A 143 4.74 2.54 8.92
C LEU A 143 3.93 3.05 7.74
N ALA A 144 2.66 2.71 7.65
CA ALA A 144 1.73 3.33 6.71
C ALA A 144 0.46 3.74 7.44
N GLN A 145 -0.05 4.91 7.11
CA GLN A 145 -1.30 5.43 7.65
C GLN A 145 -2.15 5.96 6.52
N ASP A 146 -3.41 5.54 6.50
CA ASP A 146 -4.44 6.06 5.64
C ASP A 146 -5.23 7.13 6.42
N GLU A 147 -5.13 8.38 5.98
CA GLU A 147 -5.72 9.52 6.68
C GLU A 147 -7.26 9.47 6.66
N ARG A 148 -7.86 8.87 5.64
CA ARG A 148 -9.32 8.80 5.48
C ARG A 148 -9.94 7.73 6.36
N SER A 149 -9.36 6.54 6.38
CA SER A 149 -9.95 5.39 7.09
C SER A 149 -9.42 5.22 8.52
N ALA A 150 -8.44 6.05 8.91
CA ALA A 150 -7.65 5.88 10.13
C ALA A 150 -7.08 4.46 10.27
N LEU A 151 -6.83 3.80 9.13
CA LEU A 151 -6.15 2.52 9.06
C LEU A 151 -4.65 2.77 9.16
N GLY A 152 -3.99 2.01 10.03
CA GLY A 152 -2.56 2.06 10.21
C GLY A 152 -1.96 0.67 10.12
N VAL A 153 -0.78 0.56 9.53
CA VAL A 153 0.05 -0.64 9.51
C VAL A 153 1.44 -0.27 9.97
N ALA A 154 1.96 -0.98 10.96
CA ALA A 154 3.34 -0.88 11.39
C ALA A 154 4.02 -2.25 11.23
N VAL A 155 5.25 -2.23 10.73
CA VAL A 155 6.10 -3.41 10.65
C VAL A 155 7.40 -3.13 11.39
N ALA A 156 7.76 -4.05 12.27
CA ALA A 156 8.99 -4.02 13.01
C ALA A 156 9.69 -5.38 12.97
N ARG A 157 10.99 -5.39 13.26
CA ARG A 157 11.82 -6.60 13.30
C ARG A 157 12.28 -6.89 14.72
N THR A 158 12.33 -8.16 15.10
CA THR A 158 12.79 -8.62 16.41
C THR A 158 13.49 -9.97 16.34
N ALA A 159 14.34 -10.30 17.31
CA ALA A 159 14.85 -11.65 17.50
C ALA A 159 13.93 -12.53 18.37
N ALA A 160 12.94 -11.93 19.04
CA ALA A 160 12.03 -12.62 19.96
C ALA A 160 11.21 -13.72 19.28
N ALA A 161 10.79 -14.72 20.05
CA ALA A 161 9.95 -15.80 19.56
C ALA A 161 8.48 -15.34 19.37
N PRO A 162 7.70 -15.95 18.45
CA PRO A 162 6.31 -15.54 18.23
C PRO A 162 5.45 -15.58 19.50
N ALA A 163 5.65 -16.58 20.35
CA ALA A 163 4.93 -16.71 21.62
C ALA A 163 5.18 -15.52 22.56
N GLU A 164 6.39 -14.96 22.58
CA GLU A 164 6.75 -13.81 23.42
C GLU A 164 6.10 -12.53 22.89
N VAL A 165 6.20 -12.32 21.57
CA VAL A 165 5.55 -11.19 20.88
C VAL A 165 4.04 -11.20 21.11
N HIS A 166 3.41 -12.37 20.94
CA HIS A 166 1.98 -12.49 21.16
C HIS A 166 1.59 -12.30 22.63
N ARG A 167 2.39 -12.80 23.58
CA ARG A 167 2.15 -12.57 25.02
C ARG A 167 2.21 -11.08 25.35
N PHE A 168 3.20 -10.36 24.81
CA PHE A 168 3.31 -8.92 24.96
C PHE A 168 2.06 -8.20 24.45
N TYR A 169 1.70 -8.41 23.18
CA TYR A 169 0.53 -7.72 22.61
C TYR A 169 -0.77 -8.13 23.29
N GLN A 170 -0.93 -9.40 23.68
CA GLN A 170 -2.10 -9.84 24.44
C GLN A 170 -2.24 -9.06 25.75
N GLY A 171 -1.15 -8.90 26.52
CA GLY A 171 -1.17 -8.13 27.76
C GLY A 171 -1.42 -6.63 27.55
N ALA A 172 -0.69 -6.03 26.61
CA ALA A 172 -0.81 -4.60 26.31
C ALA A 172 -2.20 -4.22 25.77
N LEU A 173 -2.74 -5.04 24.87
CA LEU A 173 -4.07 -4.84 24.29
C LEU A 173 -5.18 -5.09 25.33
N ALA A 174 -5.07 -6.14 26.15
CA ALA A 174 -6.02 -6.39 27.23
C ALA A 174 -6.09 -5.24 28.23
N ALA A 175 -4.93 -4.69 28.64
CA ALA A 175 -4.86 -3.51 29.52
C ALA A 175 -5.51 -2.26 28.89
N ALA A 176 -5.53 -2.17 27.57
CA ALA A 176 -6.20 -1.10 26.81
C ALA A 176 -7.66 -1.42 26.43
N GLY A 177 -8.26 -2.49 27.00
CA GLY A 177 -9.67 -2.85 26.81
C GLY A 177 -9.99 -3.59 25.51
N TRP A 178 -8.98 -4.15 24.85
CA TRP A 178 -9.18 -5.00 23.68
C TRP A 178 -9.43 -6.45 24.09
N THR A 179 -10.19 -7.19 23.28
CA THR A 179 -10.50 -8.61 23.48
C THR A 179 -10.14 -9.42 22.24
N PRO A 180 -9.70 -10.69 22.38
CA PRO A 180 -9.47 -11.56 21.22
C PRO A 180 -10.77 -11.73 20.41
N ALA A 181 -10.69 -11.55 19.10
CA ALA A 181 -11.84 -11.66 18.20
C ALA A 181 -12.15 -13.11 17.79
N LEU A 182 -11.19 -14.02 17.99
CA LEU A 182 -11.29 -15.42 17.62
C LEU A 182 -10.81 -16.31 18.77
N PRO A 183 -11.31 -17.56 18.85
CA PRO A 183 -10.81 -18.54 19.80
C PRO A 183 -9.30 -18.79 19.64
N ALA A 184 -8.65 -19.20 20.73
CA ALA A 184 -7.28 -19.67 20.66
C ALA A 184 -7.18 -20.86 19.69
N GLY A 185 -6.20 -20.84 18.79
CA GLY A 185 -5.98 -21.91 17.79
C GLY A 185 -6.77 -21.77 16.48
N ALA A 186 -7.55 -20.69 16.29
CA ALA A 186 -8.30 -20.48 15.04
C ALA A 186 -7.39 -20.33 13.80
N PHE A 187 -6.13 -19.95 14.00
CA PHE A 187 -5.10 -19.93 12.96
C PHE A 187 -3.96 -20.80 13.43
N GLU A 188 -3.70 -21.93 12.77
CA GLU A 188 -2.54 -22.77 13.02
C GLU A 188 -1.60 -22.80 11.80
N PRO A 189 -0.28 -22.61 11.99
CA PRO A 189 0.35 -22.15 13.24
C PRO A 189 -0.09 -20.70 13.57
N PRO A 190 -0.18 -20.30 14.86
CA PRO A 190 -0.78 -19.04 15.29
C PRO A 190 0.16 -17.86 15.05
N SER A 191 0.37 -17.53 13.78
CA SER A 191 1.11 -16.34 13.36
C SER A 191 0.23 -15.09 13.46
N LEU A 192 -1.06 -15.21 13.17
CA LEU A 192 -2.02 -14.12 13.20
C LEU A 192 -2.90 -14.17 14.45
N ARG A 193 -3.03 -13.03 15.15
CA ARG A 193 -4.02 -12.82 16.20
C ARG A 193 -4.85 -11.58 15.90
N LEU A 194 -6.17 -11.70 16.07
CA LEU A 194 -7.13 -10.62 15.88
C LEU A 194 -7.69 -10.20 17.23
N TYR A 195 -7.80 -8.88 17.42
CA TYR A 195 -8.34 -8.25 18.62
C TYR A 195 -9.37 -7.20 18.20
N VAL A 196 -10.42 -7.04 19.00
CA VAL A 196 -11.47 -6.05 18.81
C VAL A 196 -11.68 -5.21 20.07
N ARG A 197 -12.00 -3.94 19.86
CA ARG A 197 -12.41 -3.00 20.91
C ARG A 197 -13.47 -2.08 20.34
N GLN A 198 -14.73 -2.30 20.74
CA GLN A 198 -15.88 -1.67 20.09
C GLN A 198 -15.85 -1.95 18.58
N GLU A 199 -15.93 -0.92 17.75
CA GLU A 199 -15.82 -1.03 16.29
C GLU A 199 -14.37 -1.12 15.79
N ARG A 200 -13.37 -1.06 16.67
CA ARG A 200 -11.96 -1.06 16.23
C ARG A 200 -11.44 -2.49 16.09
N MET A 201 -10.58 -2.69 15.10
CA MET A 201 -9.88 -3.96 14.88
C MET A 201 -8.37 -3.76 14.97
N CYS A 202 -7.68 -4.72 15.60
CA CYS A 202 -6.24 -4.81 15.65
C CYS A 202 -5.82 -6.23 15.24
N ALA A 203 -4.92 -6.35 14.29
CA ALA A 203 -4.36 -7.62 13.84
C ALA A 203 -2.85 -7.61 14.12
N VAL A 204 -2.35 -8.65 14.76
CA VAL A 204 -0.92 -8.85 15.03
C VAL A 204 -0.49 -10.12 14.32
N LEU A 205 0.32 -9.98 13.29
CA LEU A 205 0.95 -11.06 12.54
C LEU A 205 2.43 -11.14 12.92
N VAL A 206 2.91 -12.34 13.27
CA VAL A 206 4.34 -12.61 13.45
C VAL A 206 4.78 -13.63 12.42
N GLU A 207 5.67 -13.22 11.53
CA GLU A 207 6.19 -14.07 10.46
C GLU A 207 7.25 -15.07 10.99
N PRO A 208 7.49 -16.19 10.29
CA PRO A 208 8.65 -17.05 10.54
C PRO A 208 9.98 -16.26 10.50
N PRO A 209 11.05 -16.79 11.13
CA PRO A 209 12.35 -16.14 11.09
C PRO A 209 12.91 -16.05 9.65
N ASP A 210 13.57 -14.95 9.35
CA ASP A 210 14.40 -14.76 8.16
C ASP A 210 15.71 -15.55 8.26
N ALA A 211 16.55 -15.46 7.22
CA ALA A 211 17.83 -16.17 7.16
C ALA A 211 18.79 -15.78 8.30
N GLU A 212 18.60 -14.61 8.92
CA GLU A 212 19.39 -14.16 10.08
C GLU A 212 18.71 -14.49 11.42
N GLY A 213 17.65 -15.30 11.42
CA GLY A 213 16.93 -15.71 12.62
C GLY A 213 16.00 -14.61 13.18
N ARG A 214 15.82 -13.49 12.48
CA ARG A 214 14.99 -12.36 12.91
C ARG A 214 13.59 -12.49 12.34
N ARG A 215 12.59 -12.05 13.10
CA ARG A 215 11.18 -12.14 12.72
C ARG A 215 10.62 -10.76 12.44
N ARG A 216 9.60 -10.71 11.59
CA ARG A 216 8.81 -9.50 11.36
C ARG A 216 7.51 -9.58 12.14
N ILE A 217 7.19 -8.47 12.78
CA ILE A 217 5.92 -8.22 13.45
C ILE A 217 5.17 -7.23 12.58
N THR A 218 4.00 -7.60 12.10
CA THR A 218 3.07 -6.68 11.42
C THR A 218 1.90 -6.43 12.34
N VAL A 219 1.66 -5.16 12.68
CA VAL A 219 0.49 -4.71 13.43
C VAL A 219 -0.37 -3.89 12.49
N LEU A 220 -1.62 -4.29 12.30
CA LEU A 220 -2.63 -3.52 11.58
C LEU A 220 -3.66 -3.02 12.59
N HIS A 221 -4.01 -1.75 12.50
CA HIS A 221 -5.05 -1.10 13.29
C HIS A 221 -6.07 -0.45 12.38
N LYS A 222 -7.35 -0.60 12.69
CA LYS A 222 -8.45 0.05 11.97
C LYS A 222 -9.45 0.59 12.98
N GLU A 223 -9.71 1.89 12.95
CA GLU A 223 -10.63 2.54 13.91
C GLU A 223 -12.12 2.32 13.59
N ARG A 224 -12.48 1.84 12.39
CA ARG A 224 -13.87 1.54 12.02
C ARG A 224 -14.05 0.11 11.52
N GLY A 225 -14.97 -0.60 12.15
CA GLY A 225 -15.42 -1.92 11.78
C GLY A 225 -16.10 -1.87 10.42
N ILE A 226 -16.14 -2.99 9.72
CA ILE A 226 -16.93 -3.09 8.49
C ILE A 226 -18.39 -2.88 8.91
N ALA A 227 -18.95 -1.70 8.65
CA ALA A 227 -20.39 -1.50 8.69
C ALA A 227 -20.94 -2.29 7.50
N TYR A 228 -21.60 -3.41 7.80
CA TYR A 228 -22.44 -4.14 6.84
C TYR A 228 -23.77 -3.41 6.69
#